data_AF-A0A962SZ07-F1
#
_entry.id   AF-A0A962SZ07-F1
#
_cell.length_a   1.000
_cell.length_b   1.000
_cell.length_c   1.000
_cell.angle_alpha   90.00
_cell.angle_beta   90.00
_cell.angle_gamma   90.00
#
_symmetry.space_group_name_H-M   'P 1'
#
loop_
_entity.id
_entity.type
_entity.pdbx_description
1 polymer ?
#
loop_
_entity_poly.entity_id
_entity_poly.type
_entity_poly.pdbx_seq_one_letter_code
_entity_poly.pdbx_strand_id
1 'polypeptide(L)'
;NPPFNVDLVDAEKVKTDRRLPFGLPGITKGAGKKKEGDAKNNKQTVSNGNYLWISYFHSYLNRTGRAGFVMSSQASSAGHGEAEVRRKIVETGDVDVMIAIRSNFFYTRTVPCELWHFDKGKPEERRDRVMMLDARNIYRKVTRKIYDFSPEQLANLTAIVWLYRGQQARFLALVRDYLAAVCQEAAAVPDELACFEATLKTLQDQFLELMERVKVLAALTPEQKQPLTDGLAELVEVRQAYEADRAALLGELADFRDRHAAALPETNDAQHAARDAFEPLADKIKGLVKQVDLLYKLVARCGTLAQELASIKEAAELHDRRLASKRLKQLDEERKQAVEQLKAAVYFHRQIVWLQERFPNAEMQAVPGLCKVVTRAEIAAADWSLTPGRYVGVAPPEVDEDFDFEQTLRDIHVELADLNREAVELAARIQENFEELGV
;
A
#
# COMPACT_ATOMS: atom_id res chain seq x y z
N ASN A 1 12.31 -13.13 -18.89
CA ASN A 1 13.20 -12.04 -18.43
C ASN A 1 14.60 -12.34 -18.96
N PRO A 2 14.94 -11.92 -20.20
CA PRO A 2 16.29 -12.10 -20.73
C PRO A 2 17.27 -11.13 -20.07
N PRO A 3 18.60 -11.35 -20.17
CA PRO A 3 19.57 -10.33 -19.81
C PRO A 3 19.35 -9.07 -20.65
N PHE A 4 19.23 -7.90 -20.00
CA PHE A 4 19.01 -6.63 -20.69
C PHE A 4 20.31 -6.09 -21.27
N ASN A 5 20.17 -5.37 -22.39
CA ASN A 5 21.24 -4.59 -23.01
C ASN A 5 22.48 -5.42 -23.34
N VAL A 6 22.30 -6.69 -23.71
CA VAL A 6 23.39 -7.55 -24.18
C VAL A 6 24.02 -6.93 -25.41
N ASP A 7 25.33 -6.73 -25.39
CA ASP A 7 26.11 -6.20 -26.50
C ASP A 7 26.99 -7.28 -27.13
N LEU A 8 27.85 -6.89 -28.08
CA LEU A 8 28.88 -7.74 -28.70
C LEU A 8 28.36 -8.95 -29.49
N VAL A 9 27.05 -9.03 -29.76
CA VAL A 9 26.48 -10.08 -30.62
C VAL A 9 26.93 -9.85 -32.06
N ASP A 10 27.54 -10.85 -32.67
CA ASP A 10 28.08 -10.80 -34.03
C ASP A 10 26.97 -10.63 -35.08
N ALA A 11 26.83 -9.43 -35.64
CA ALA A 11 25.73 -9.08 -36.54
C ALA A 11 25.74 -9.92 -37.83
N GLU A 12 26.93 -10.23 -38.35
CA GLU A 12 27.10 -11.02 -39.57
C GLU A 12 26.65 -12.46 -39.40
N LYS A 13 26.78 -13.02 -38.19
CA LYS A 13 26.33 -14.39 -37.89
C LYS A 13 24.83 -14.51 -37.72
N VAL A 14 24.16 -13.45 -37.26
CA VAL A 14 22.72 -13.50 -36.94
C VAL A 14 21.82 -12.88 -38.00
N LYS A 15 22.36 -12.09 -38.95
CA LYS A 15 21.55 -11.36 -39.95
C LYS A 15 20.64 -12.21 -40.84
N THR A 16 20.94 -13.50 -41.02
CA THR A 16 20.14 -14.44 -41.83
C THR A 16 19.26 -15.37 -40.99
N ASP A 17 19.23 -15.17 -39.66
CA ASP A 17 18.43 -16.00 -38.78
C ASP A 17 16.93 -15.78 -39.04
N ARG A 18 16.22 -16.86 -39.41
CA ARG A 18 14.78 -16.81 -39.70
C ARG A 18 13.94 -16.35 -38.50
N ARG A 19 14.48 -16.45 -37.29
CA ARG A 19 13.83 -16.01 -36.05
C ARG A 19 13.96 -14.50 -35.80
N LEU A 20 14.62 -13.76 -36.71
CA LEU A 20 14.68 -12.30 -36.72
C LEU A 20 13.89 -11.72 -37.91
N PRO A 21 12.56 -11.96 -38.00
CA PRO A 21 11.77 -11.60 -39.17
C PRO A 21 11.67 -10.09 -39.42
N PHE A 22 12.01 -9.28 -38.42
CA PHE A 22 11.94 -7.82 -38.47
C PHE A 22 13.28 -7.15 -38.83
N GLY A 23 14.35 -7.95 -38.99
CA GLY A 23 15.71 -7.49 -39.22
C GLY A 23 16.50 -7.27 -37.92
N LEU A 24 17.71 -6.74 -38.06
CA LEU A 24 18.59 -6.45 -36.93
C LEU A 24 18.29 -5.07 -36.32
N PRO A 25 18.39 -4.92 -34.99
CA PRO A 25 18.40 -3.61 -34.34
C PRO A 25 19.73 -2.88 -34.62
N GLY A 26 20.00 -1.75 -33.95
CA GLY A 26 21.17 -0.92 -34.22
C GLY A 26 22.48 -1.71 -34.21
N ILE A 27 23.36 -1.46 -35.18
CA ILE A 27 24.66 -2.14 -35.34
C ILE A 27 25.79 -1.12 -35.15
N THR A 28 26.80 -1.50 -34.37
CA THR A 28 28.02 -0.71 -34.12
C THR A 28 29.23 -1.36 -34.79
N LYS A 29 30.15 -0.55 -35.32
CA LYS A 29 31.45 -1.01 -35.85
C LYS A 29 32.52 -0.95 -34.76
N GLY A 30 33.28 -2.03 -34.57
CA GLY A 30 34.53 -2.01 -33.79
C GLY A 30 34.42 -2.34 -32.30
N ALA A 31 33.34 -2.97 -31.84
CA ALA A 31 33.17 -3.37 -30.44
C ALA A 31 33.91 -4.69 -30.11
N GLY A 32 35.23 -4.69 -30.21
CA GLY A 32 36.09 -5.74 -29.65
C GLY A 32 37.19 -5.07 -28.82
N LYS A 33 37.56 -5.64 -27.67
CA LYS A 33 38.77 -5.19 -26.96
C LYS A 33 39.94 -5.22 -27.95
N LYS A 34 40.49 -4.06 -28.29
CA LYS A 34 41.74 -3.97 -29.06
C LYS A 34 42.81 -4.70 -28.26
N LYS A 35 43.32 -5.83 -28.74
CA LYS A 35 44.64 -6.29 -28.33
C LYS A 35 45.67 -5.51 -29.15
N GLU A 36 46.74 -5.04 -28.51
CA GLU A 36 47.88 -4.49 -29.23
C GLU A 36 48.36 -5.52 -30.27
N GLY A 37 48.39 -5.12 -31.55
CA GLY A 37 48.77 -5.98 -32.67
C GLY A 37 47.64 -6.49 -33.56
N ASP A 38 46.36 -6.32 -33.19
CA ASP A 38 45.24 -6.75 -34.05
C ASP A 38 45.02 -5.78 -35.22
N ALA A 39 45.09 -6.31 -36.44
CA ALA A 39 44.65 -5.62 -37.66
C ALA A 39 43.20 -5.13 -37.50
N LYS A 40 42.86 -3.96 -38.06
CA LYS A 40 41.54 -3.29 -37.99
C LYS A 40 40.38 -4.31 -37.95
N ASN A 41 39.89 -4.60 -36.74
CA ASN A 41 38.82 -5.56 -36.56
C ASN A 41 37.49 -4.88 -36.92
N ASN A 42 37.11 -4.93 -38.21
CA ASN A 42 35.88 -4.38 -38.78
C ASN A 42 34.62 -5.17 -38.38
N LYS A 43 34.66 -5.89 -37.26
CA LYS A 43 33.56 -6.72 -36.79
C LYS A 43 32.37 -5.84 -36.42
N GLN A 44 31.24 -6.11 -37.05
CA GLN A 44 29.97 -5.45 -36.78
C GLN A 44 29.24 -6.22 -35.67
N THR A 45 28.82 -5.51 -34.64
CA THR A 45 28.09 -6.09 -33.52
C THR A 45 26.77 -5.39 -33.33
N VAL A 46 25.75 -6.14 -32.92
CA VAL A 46 24.49 -5.55 -32.45
C VAL A 46 24.78 -4.71 -31.21
N SER A 47 24.31 -3.47 -31.24
CA SER A 47 24.51 -2.46 -30.20
C SER A 47 23.70 -2.75 -28.93
N ASN A 48 22.51 -3.31 -29.08
CA ASN A 48 21.65 -3.73 -27.99
C ASN A 48 20.81 -4.97 -28.37
N GLY A 49 21.01 -6.07 -27.65
CA GLY A 49 20.38 -7.36 -27.89
C GLY A 49 18.92 -7.47 -27.46
N ASN A 50 18.33 -6.42 -26.85
CA ASN A 50 16.92 -6.45 -26.42
C ASN A 50 15.99 -6.83 -27.58
N TYR A 51 16.15 -6.21 -28.74
CA TYR A 51 15.31 -6.47 -29.91
C TYR A 51 15.61 -7.79 -30.62
N LEU A 52 16.77 -8.41 -30.36
CA LEU A 52 16.99 -9.80 -30.73
C LEU A 52 16.08 -10.71 -29.93
N TRP A 53 16.06 -10.56 -28.59
CA TRP A 53 15.18 -11.33 -27.71
C TRP A 53 13.71 -11.11 -28.01
N ILE A 54 13.28 -9.85 -28.22
CA ILE A 54 11.89 -9.52 -28.58
C ILE A 54 11.48 -10.24 -29.88
N SER A 55 12.33 -10.19 -30.90
CA SER A 55 12.08 -10.87 -32.19
C SER A 55 12.04 -12.39 -32.03
N TYR A 56 12.93 -12.96 -31.20
CA TYR A 56 12.90 -14.38 -30.88
C TYR A 56 11.61 -14.78 -30.17
N PHE A 57 11.18 -14.05 -29.13
CA PHE A 57 9.91 -14.35 -28.45
C PHE A 57 8.72 -14.34 -29.42
N HIS A 58 8.67 -13.37 -30.33
CA HIS A 58 7.62 -13.32 -31.36
C HIS A 58 7.67 -14.49 -32.34
N SER A 59 8.86 -14.82 -32.87
CA SER A 59 9.02 -15.86 -33.89
C SER A 59 8.74 -17.27 -33.37
N TYR A 60 8.91 -17.51 -32.07
CA TYR A 60 8.56 -18.79 -31.44
C TYR A 60 7.06 -18.98 -31.20
N LEU A 61 6.24 -17.93 -31.30
CA LEU A 61 4.79 -18.05 -31.15
C LEU A 61 4.14 -18.69 -32.37
N ASN A 62 3.32 -19.71 -32.13
CA ASN A 62 2.39 -20.25 -33.13
C ASN A 62 1.25 -19.24 -33.43
N ARG A 63 0.35 -19.58 -34.37
CA ARG A 63 -0.70 -18.67 -34.87
C ARG A 63 -1.65 -18.09 -33.82
N THR A 64 -1.84 -18.75 -32.68
CA THR A 64 -2.72 -18.29 -31.58
C THR A 64 -1.94 -18.12 -30.27
N GLY A 65 -0.61 -18.13 -30.35
CA GLY A 65 0.28 -18.11 -29.21
C GLY A 65 0.34 -16.74 -28.54
N ARG A 66 0.62 -16.77 -27.23
CA ARG A 66 0.82 -15.59 -26.40
C ARG A 66 2.17 -15.64 -25.71
N ALA A 67 2.80 -14.50 -25.51
CA ALA A 67 3.99 -14.35 -24.69
C ALA A 67 3.83 -13.17 -23.75
N GLY A 68 4.38 -13.29 -22.54
CA GLY A 68 4.61 -12.18 -21.63
C GLY A 68 6.09 -12.17 -21.24
N PHE A 69 6.76 -11.02 -21.35
CA PHE A 69 8.17 -10.93 -20.99
C PHE A 69 8.52 -9.57 -20.40
N VAL A 70 9.49 -9.60 -19.49
CA VAL A 70 10.08 -8.39 -18.90
C VAL A 70 11.16 -7.88 -19.83
N MET A 71 11.19 -6.57 -20.07
CA MET A 71 12.22 -5.88 -20.84
C MET A 71 12.65 -4.58 -20.15
N SER A 72 13.87 -4.10 -20.43
CA SER A 72 14.29 -2.76 -20.02
C SER A 72 13.31 -1.71 -20.53
N SER A 73 12.95 -0.73 -19.70
CA SER A 73 12.11 0.41 -20.08
C SER A 73 12.65 1.21 -21.28
N GLN A 74 13.96 1.16 -21.52
CA GLN A 74 14.57 1.79 -22.70
C GLN A 74 14.12 1.14 -24.02
N ALA A 75 13.68 -0.12 -23.98
CA ALA A 75 13.31 -0.84 -25.21
C ALA A 75 12.08 -0.24 -25.88
N SER A 76 11.10 0.30 -25.14
CA SER A 76 9.88 0.86 -25.74
C SER A 76 10.07 2.19 -26.45
N SER A 77 11.16 2.90 -26.21
CA SER A 77 11.41 4.23 -26.79
C SER A 77 12.77 4.35 -27.48
N ALA A 78 13.54 3.26 -27.60
CA ALA A 78 14.84 3.27 -28.28
C ALA A 78 14.71 3.77 -29.73
N GLY A 79 15.61 4.67 -30.13
CA GLY A 79 15.64 5.28 -31.46
C GLY A 79 16.31 4.39 -32.53
N HIS A 80 16.66 5.00 -33.67
CA HIS A 80 17.46 4.38 -34.74
C HIS A 80 16.97 2.99 -35.19
N GLY A 81 17.84 1.98 -35.23
CA GLY A 81 17.53 0.64 -35.74
C GLY A 81 16.49 -0.08 -34.89
N GLU A 82 16.46 0.16 -33.59
CA GLU A 82 15.46 -0.36 -32.66
C GLU A 82 14.07 0.20 -32.97
N ALA A 83 13.97 1.47 -33.36
CA ALA A 83 12.70 2.08 -33.76
C ALA A 83 12.11 1.42 -35.01
N GLU A 84 12.96 1.08 -35.98
CA GLU A 84 12.55 0.38 -37.21
C GLU A 84 12.05 -1.04 -36.93
N VAL A 85 12.76 -1.79 -36.08
CA VAL A 85 12.33 -3.13 -35.66
C VAL A 85 11.02 -3.04 -34.87
N ARG A 86 10.90 -2.09 -33.96
CA ARG A 86 9.68 -1.85 -33.17
C ARG A 86 8.48 -1.51 -34.05
N ARG A 87 8.66 -0.63 -35.04
CA ARG A 87 7.62 -0.30 -36.03
C ARG A 87 7.07 -1.58 -36.67
N LYS A 88 7.95 -2.41 -37.25
CA LYS A 88 7.53 -3.66 -37.91
C LYS A 88 6.82 -4.62 -36.97
N ILE A 89 7.24 -4.71 -35.71
CA ILE A 89 6.56 -5.51 -34.68
C ILE A 89 5.16 -4.96 -34.42
N VAL A 90 5.00 -3.64 -34.24
CA VAL A 90 3.68 -3.02 -34.00
C VAL A 90 2.76 -3.21 -35.22
N GLU A 91 3.30 -3.08 -36.43
CA GLU A 91 2.56 -3.25 -37.69
C GLU A 91 1.95 -4.65 -37.82
N THR A 92 2.54 -5.68 -37.21
CA THR A 92 1.93 -7.04 -37.17
C THR A 92 0.54 -7.05 -36.51
N GLY A 93 0.27 -6.12 -35.60
CA GLY A 93 -0.92 -6.12 -34.76
C GLY A 93 -0.84 -7.07 -33.55
N ASP A 94 0.28 -7.76 -33.35
CA ASP A 94 0.44 -8.81 -32.31
C ASP A 94 0.80 -8.25 -30.93
N VAL A 95 1.22 -6.98 -30.83
CA VAL A 95 1.44 -6.31 -29.53
C VAL A 95 0.09 -6.13 -28.85
N ASP A 96 -0.08 -6.66 -27.64
CA ASP A 96 -1.37 -6.69 -26.94
C ASP A 96 -1.42 -5.70 -25.78
N VAL A 97 -0.49 -5.84 -24.83
CA VAL A 97 -0.45 -5.04 -23.60
C VAL A 97 0.97 -4.62 -23.28
N MET A 98 1.14 -3.35 -22.94
CA MET A 98 2.37 -2.73 -22.48
C MET A 98 2.17 -2.22 -21.05
N ILE A 99 2.99 -2.70 -20.11
CA ILE A 99 2.90 -2.30 -18.69
C ILE A 99 4.22 -1.67 -18.23
N ALA A 100 4.20 -0.41 -17.79
CA ALA A 100 5.36 0.25 -17.22
C ALA A 100 5.47 -0.05 -15.73
N ILE A 101 6.67 -0.45 -15.30
CA ILE A 101 6.99 -0.77 -13.91
C ILE A 101 8.14 0.12 -13.46
N ARG A 102 8.00 0.68 -12.25
CA ARG A 102 9.04 1.52 -11.66
C ARG A 102 10.29 0.71 -11.30
N SER A 103 11.34 1.43 -10.90
CA SER A 103 12.55 0.83 -10.32
C SER A 103 12.25 0.07 -9.02
N ASN A 104 13.25 -0.63 -8.48
CA ASN A 104 13.20 -1.32 -7.17
C ASN A 104 12.35 -2.61 -7.12
N PHE A 105 11.83 -3.11 -8.25
CA PHE A 105 11.19 -4.42 -8.36
C PHE A 105 12.18 -5.59 -8.58
N PHE A 106 13.45 -5.29 -8.90
CA PHE A 106 14.49 -6.31 -9.00
C PHE A 106 15.34 -6.37 -7.73
N TYR A 107 15.68 -7.59 -7.30
CA TYR A 107 16.52 -7.81 -6.12
C TYR A 107 17.97 -7.32 -6.26
N THR A 108 18.51 -7.30 -7.48
CA THR A 108 19.96 -7.08 -7.72
C THR A 108 20.28 -5.79 -8.47
N ARG A 109 19.30 -5.10 -9.04
CA ARG A 109 19.51 -3.89 -9.87
C ARG A 109 18.38 -2.88 -9.67
N THR A 110 18.74 -1.60 -9.55
CA THR A 110 17.76 -0.51 -9.46
C THR A 110 17.47 0.04 -10.86
N VAL A 111 16.72 -0.73 -11.66
CA VAL A 111 16.32 -0.31 -13.01
C VAL A 111 14.80 -0.45 -13.20
N PRO A 112 14.15 0.49 -13.90
CA PRO A 112 12.76 0.34 -14.30
C PRO A 112 12.64 -0.61 -15.49
N CYS A 113 11.52 -1.33 -15.57
CA CYS A 113 11.25 -2.28 -16.63
C CYS A 113 9.84 -2.13 -17.18
N GLU A 114 9.57 -2.84 -18.25
CA GLU A 114 8.25 -2.96 -18.83
C GLU A 114 7.90 -4.42 -19.04
N LEU A 115 6.62 -4.73 -18.89
CA LEU A 115 6.05 -6.02 -19.25
C LEU A 115 5.41 -5.89 -20.63
N TRP A 116 5.96 -6.62 -21.57
CA TRP A 116 5.47 -6.70 -22.94
C TRP A 116 4.64 -7.97 -23.10
N HIS A 117 3.47 -7.83 -23.68
CA HIS A 117 2.61 -8.95 -24.01
C HIS A 117 2.34 -9.02 -25.51
N PHE A 118 2.59 -10.19 -26.09
CA PHE A 118 2.18 -10.54 -27.44
C PHE A 118 0.99 -11.48 -27.41
N ASP A 119 0.08 -11.30 -28.36
CA ASP A 119 -1.06 -12.17 -28.61
C ASP A 119 -1.32 -12.26 -30.12
N LYS A 120 -0.83 -13.33 -30.77
CA LYS A 120 -1.11 -13.60 -32.20
C LYS A 120 -2.56 -14.01 -32.44
N GLY A 121 -3.26 -14.41 -31.37
CA GLY A 121 -4.67 -14.78 -31.38
C GLY A 121 -5.62 -13.61 -31.11
N LYS A 122 -5.19 -12.36 -31.30
CA LYS A 122 -6.05 -11.20 -31.08
C LYS A 122 -7.30 -11.23 -31.97
N PRO A 123 -8.50 -11.03 -31.39
CA PRO A 123 -9.73 -10.78 -32.15
C PRO A 123 -9.56 -9.59 -33.09
N GLU A 124 -10.34 -9.57 -34.17
CA GLU A 124 -10.20 -8.57 -35.25
C GLU A 124 -10.36 -7.15 -34.72
N GLU A 125 -11.33 -6.91 -33.83
CA GLU A 125 -11.60 -5.62 -33.21
C GLU A 125 -10.44 -5.07 -32.35
N ARG A 126 -9.52 -5.95 -31.91
CA ARG A 126 -8.34 -5.62 -31.11
C ARG A 126 -7.04 -5.58 -31.89
N ARG A 127 -7.00 -6.04 -33.15
CA ARG A 127 -5.75 -6.12 -33.92
C ARG A 127 -5.04 -4.78 -34.07
N ASP A 128 -5.79 -3.70 -34.22
CA ASP A 128 -5.25 -2.34 -34.34
C ASP A 128 -4.95 -1.66 -32.99
N ARG A 129 -5.22 -2.33 -31.86
CA ARG A 129 -5.19 -1.72 -30.53
C ARG A 129 -4.11 -2.31 -29.63
N VAL A 130 -3.53 -1.48 -28.78
CA VAL A 130 -2.60 -1.87 -27.70
C VAL A 130 -3.08 -1.24 -26.41
N MET A 131 -3.16 -2.01 -25.33
CA MET A 131 -3.43 -1.45 -24.00
C MET A 131 -2.14 -0.94 -23.38
N MET A 132 -2.09 0.35 -23.08
CA MET A 132 -1.02 0.99 -22.33
C MET A 132 -1.44 1.07 -20.85
N LEU A 133 -0.62 0.54 -19.96
CA LEU A 133 -0.82 0.57 -18.51
C LEU A 133 0.44 1.08 -17.82
N ASP A 134 0.30 2.14 -17.05
CA ASP A 134 1.37 2.75 -16.28
C ASP A 134 1.22 2.40 -14.79
N ALA A 135 1.88 1.33 -14.37
CA ALA A 135 1.84 0.85 -12.99
C ALA A 135 3.00 1.43 -12.14
N ARG A 136 3.69 2.48 -12.60
CA ARG A 136 4.86 3.04 -11.89
C ARG A 136 4.54 3.64 -10.53
N ASN A 137 3.29 4.03 -10.29
CA ASN A 137 2.83 4.62 -9.03
C ASN A 137 2.13 3.60 -8.12
N ILE A 138 1.95 2.35 -8.56
CA ILE A 138 1.29 1.30 -7.78
C ILE A 138 2.39 0.38 -7.26
N TYR A 139 2.57 0.35 -5.94
CA TYR A 139 3.55 -0.55 -5.31
C TYR A 139 3.33 -0.62 -3.81
N ARG A 140 3.84 -1.69 -3.21
CA ARG A 140 4.06 -1.81 -1.77
C ARG A 140 5.56 -1.75 -1.51
N LYS A 141 5.94 -0.94 -0.52
CA LYS A 141 7.32 -0.81 -0.09
C LYS A 141 7.65 -1.91 0.92
N VAL A 142 8.27 -2.99 0.48
CA VAL A 142 8.69 -4.11 1.35
C VAL A 142 9.90 -3.71 2.20
N THR A 143 10.88 -3.05 1.59
CA THR A 143 12.03 -2.48 2.28
C THR A 143 12.35 -1.10 1.73
N ARG A 144 13.35 -0.41 2.30
CA ARG A 144 13.87 0.83 1.71
C ARG A 144 14.31 0.68 0.25
N LYS A 145 14.69 -0.53 -0.19
CA LYS A 145 15.29 -0.79 -1.52
C LYS A 145 14.46 -1.70 -2.44
N ILE A 146 13.53 -2.48 -1.90
CA ILE A 146 12.78 -3.52 -2.64
C ILE A 146 11.29 -3.24 -2.52
N TYR A 147 10.63 -3.12 -3.66
CA TYR A 147 9.19 -2.95 -3.78
C TYR A 147 8.59 -4.17 -4.46
N ASP A 148 7.33 -4.47 -4.13
CA ASP A 148 6.52 -5.48 -4.79
C ASP A 148 5.10 -4.97 -5.04
N PHE A 149 4.24 -5.86 -5.53
CA PHE A 149 2.80 -5.65 -5.51
C PHE A 149 2.22 -6.45 -4.35
N SER A 150 1.31 -5.86 -3.57
CA SER A 150 0.43 -6.68 -2.75
C SER A 150 -0.41 -7.60 -3.64
N PRO A 151 -0.95 -8.71 -3.10
CA PRO A 151 -1.88 -9.56 -3.86
C PRO A 151 -3.03 -8.77 -4.50
N GLU A 152 -3.56 -7.78 -3.79
CA GLU A 152 -4.67 -6.93 -4.25
C GLU A 152 -4.22 -5.96 -5.33
N GLN A 153 -3.06 -5.30 -5.18
CA GLN A 153 -2.50 -4.45 -6.24
C GLN A 153 -2.28 -5.25 -7.53
N LEU A 154 -1.76 -6.48 -7.43
CA LEU A 154 -1.57 -7.35 -8.58
C LEU A 154 -2.92 -7.77 -9.20
N ALA A 155 -3.90 -8.16 -8.39
CA ALA A 155 -5.24 -8.52 -8.84
C ALA A 155 -5.93 -7.35 -9.54
N ASN A 156 -5.85 -6.15 -8.98
CA ASN A 156 -6.40 -4.92 -9.55
C ASN A 156 -5.79 -4.58 -10.92
N LEU A 157 -4.45 -4.62 -11.04
CA LEU A 157 -3.77 -4.43 -12.32
C LEU A 157 -4.18 -5.49 -13.36
N THR A 158 -4.38 -6.73 -12.90
CA THR A 158 -4.84 -7.83 -13.76
C THR A 158 -6.29 -7.61 -14.22
N ALA A 159 -7.15 -7.06 -13.37
CA ALA A 159 -8.53 -6.76 -13.69
C ALA A 159 -8.66 -5.74 -14.83
N ILE A 160 -7.76 -4.76 -14.91
CA ILE A 160 -7.68 -3.82 -16.05
C ILE A 160 -7.46 -4.58 -17.37
N VAL A 161 -6.55 -5.57 -17.37
CA VAL A 161 -6.30 -6.43 -18.54
C VAL A 161 -7.52 -7.28 -18.88
N TRP A 162 -8.28 -7.75 -17.87
CA TRP A 162 -9.53 -8.49 -18.09
C TRP A 162 -10.57 -7.61 -18.78
N LEU A 163 -10.77 -6.38 -18.31
CA LEU A 163 -11.69 -5.43 -18.95
C LEU A 163 -11.30 -5.15 -20.39
N TYR A 164 -10.03 -4.90 -20.68
CA TYR A 164 -9.54 -4.72 -22.04
C TYR A 164 -9.80 -5.93 -22.95
N ARG A 165 -9.81 -7.14 -22.38
CA ARG A 165 -10.11 -8.39 -23.09
C ARG A 165 -11.59 -8.77 -23.08
N GLY A 166 -12.49 -7.90 -22.63
CA GLY A 166 -13.93 -8.15 -22.57
C GLY A 166 -14.35 -9.16 -21.49
N GLN A 167 -13.51 -9.40 -20.48
CA GLN A 167 -13.75 -10.38 -19.42
C GLN A 167 -14.41 -9.74 -18.19
N GLN A 168 -15.50 -8.99 -18.40
CA GLN A 168 -16.22 -8.25 -17.35
C GLN A 168 -16.63 -9.14 -16.17
N ALA A 169 -17.08 -10.36 -16.43
CA ALA A 169 -17.46 -11.31 -15.38
C ALA A 169 -16.33 -11.57 -14.36
N ARG A 170 -15.06 -11.54 -14.78
CA ARG A 170 -13.92 -11.72 -13.86
C ARG A 170 -13.66 -10.48 -13.01
N PHE A 171 -13.89 -9.30 -13.55
CA PHE A 171 -13.82 -8.05 -12.79
C PHE A 171 -14.90 -8.03 -11.70
N LEU A 172 -16.15 -8.33 -12.07
CA LEU A 172 -17.26 -8.40 -11.11
C LEU A 172 -17.03 -9.49 -10.04
N ALA A 173 -16.47 -10.64 -10.43
CA ALA A 173 -16.09 -11.69 -9.48
C ALA A 173 -15.02 -11.20 -8.49
N LEU A 174 -14.00 -10.46 -8.94
CA LEU A 174 -12.98 -9.90 -8.06
C LEU A 174 -13.57 -8.90 -7.05
N VAL A 175 -14.45 -8.00 -7.51
CA VAL A 175 -15.14 -7.05 -6.62
C VAL A 175 -16.00 -7.79 -5.60
N ARG A 176 -16.72 -8.84 -6.02
CA ARG A 176 -17.48 -9.70 -5.12
C ARG A 176 -16.59 -10.38 -4.09
N ASP A 177 -15.42 -10.87 -4.49
CA ASP A 177 -14.47 -11.52 -3.59
C ASP A 177 -13.89 -10.52 -2.58
N TYR A 178 -13.67 -9.25 -2.96
CA TYR A 178 -13.35 -8.19 -2.00
C TYR A 178 -14.50 -7.86 -1.05
N LEU A 179 -15.76 -7.84 -1.52
CA LEU A 179 -16.91 -7.67 -0.62
C LEU A 179 -17.02 -8.82 0.39
N ALA A 180 -16.70 -10.05 -0.03
CA ALA A 180 -16.60 -11.19 0.86
C ALA A 180 -15.54 -10.98 1.93
N ALA A 181 -14.35 -10.49 1.54
CA ALA A 181 -13.28 -10.17 2.45
C ALA A 181 -13.67 -9.07 3.44
N VAL A 182 -14.34 -7.99 2.99
CA VAL A 182 -14.88 -6.95 3.89
C VAL A 182 -15.79 -7.58 4.95
N CYS A 183 -16.72 -8.46 4.55
CA CYS A 183 -17.62 -9.12 5.49
C CYS A 183 -16.88 -10.05 6.47
N GLN A 184 -15.86 -10.76 6.00
CA GLN A 184 -15.04 -11.65 6.82
C GLN A 184 -14.22 -10.86 7.85
N GLU A 185 -13.52 -9.82 7.42
CA GLU A 185 -12.70 -8.98 8.30
C GLU A 185 -13.57 -8.23 9.32
N ALA A 186 -14.74 -7.72 8.90
CA ALA A 186 -15.71 -7.11 9.80
C ALA A 186 -16.26 -8.10 10.84
N ALA A 187 -16.32 -9.40 10.53
CA ALA A 187 -16.78 -10.42 11.46
C ALA A 187 -15.80 -10.71 12.59
N ALA A 188 -14.51 -10.48 12.38
CA ALA A 188 -13.45 -10.71 13.36
C ALA A 188 -13.23 -9.51 14.32
N VAL A 189 -13.69 -8.30 13.95
CA VAL A 189 -13.54 -7.09 14.76
C VAL A 189 -14.04 -7.24 16.22
N PRO A 190 -15.22 -7.84 16.51
CA PRO A 190 -15.70 -7.95 17.88
C PRO A 190 -14.76 -8.71 18.82
N ASP A 191 -14.17 -9.82 18.36
CA ASP A 191 -13.33 -10.69 19.18
C ASP A 191 -11.99 -10.01 19.53
N GLU A 192 -11.38 -9.33 18.55
CA GLU A 192 -10.13 -8.59 18.76
C GLU A 192 -10.32 -7.37 19.69
N LEU A 193 -11.43 -6.64 19.55
CA LEU A 193 -11.77 -5.55 20.48
C LEU A 193 -12.04 -6.07 21.89
N ALA A 194 -12.71 -7.22 22.03
CA ALA A 194 -13.00 -7.79 23.35
C ALA A 194 -11.72 -8.14 24.12
N CYS A 195 -10.68 -8.63 23.44
CA CYS A 195 -9.37 -8.88 24.04
C CYS A 195 -8.76 -7.59 24.62
N PHE A 196 -8.67 -6.54 23.80
CA PHE A 196 -8.18 -5.22 24.22
C PHE A 196 -9.00 -4.64 25.38
N GLU A 197 -10.33 -4.68 25.28
CA GLU A 197 -11.27 -4.15 26.29
C GLU A 197 -11.12 -4.86 27.65
N ALA A 198 -10.89 -6.17 27.64
CA ALA A 198 -10.72 -6.95 28.86
C ALA A 198 -9.45 -6.54 29.63
N THR A 199 -8.32 -6.38 28.93
CA THR A 199 -7.06 -5.93 29.54
C THR A 199 -7.14 -4.46 29.96
N LEU A 200 -7.75 -3.61 29.12
CA LEU A 200 -7.99 -2.20 29.41
C LEU A 200 -8.79 -2.03 30.71
N LYS A 201 -9.91 -2.74 30.82
CA LYS A 201 -10.76 -2.73 32.02
C LYS A 201 -9.98 -3.18 33.24
N THR A 202 -9.21 -4.26 33.11
CA THR A 202 -8.41 -4.79 34.20
C THR A 202 -7.41 -3.76 34.73
N LEU A 203 -6.70 -3.05 33.84
CA LEU A 203 -5.77 -1.99 34.24
C LEU A 203 -6.49 -0.80 34.89
N GLN A 204 -7.61 -0.37 34.31
CA GLN A 204 -8.42 0.71 34.88
C GLN A 204 -8.91 0.37 36.29
N ASP A 205 -9.46 -0.83 36.50
CA ASP A 205 -9.91 -1.29 37.82
C ASP A 205 -8.76 -1.28 38.84
N GLN A 206 -7.56 -1.72 38.42
CA GLN A 206 -6.38 -1.69 39.29
C GLN A 206 -5.95 -0.28 39.69
N PHE A 207 -5.99 0.67 38.76
CA PHE A 207 -5.62 2.05 39.07
C PHE A 207 -6.68 2.76 39.91
N LEU A 208 -7.97 2.46 39.69
CA LEU A 208 -9.05 2.93 40.56
C LEU A 208 -8.90 2.38 41.99
N GLU A 209 -8.61 1.08 42.13
CA GLU A 209 -8.36 0.46 43.44
C GLU A 209 -7.13 1.07 44.13
N LEU A 210 -6.04 1.30 43.40
CA LEU A 210 -4.87 2.01 43.91
C LEU A 210 -5.26 3.40 44.42
N MET A 211 -6.06 4.15 43.66
CA MET A 211 -6.50 5.48 44.07
C MET A 211 -7.36 5.47 45.32
N GLU A 212 -8.28 4.51 45.48
CA GLU A 212 -9.06 4.38 46.72
C GLU A 212 -8.15 4.13 47.94
N ARG A 213 -7.10 3.32 47.78
CA ARG A 213 -6.11 3.07 48.83
C ARG A 213 -5.22 4.28 49.11
N VAL A 214 -4.84 5.03 48.07
CA VAL A 214 -3.98 6.23 48.18
C VAL A 214 -4.73 7.41 48.77
N LYS A 215 -6.03 7.56 48.49
CA LYS A 215 -6.88 8.64 49.02
C LYS A 215 -6.80 8.76 50.53
N VAL A 216 -6.85 7.63 51.24
CA VAL A 216 -6.86 7.57 52.71
C VAL A 216 -5.49 7.73 53.37
N LEU A 217 -4.40 7.80 52.59
CA LEU A 217 -3.06 7.99 53.14
C LEU A 217 -2.81 9.47 53.46
N ALA A 218 -2.67 9.77 54.75
CA ALA A 218 -2.35 11.12 55.21
C ALA A 218 -0.94 11.59 54.82
N ALA A 219 -0.03 10.65 54.51
CA ALA A 219 1.35 10.94 54.13
C ALA A 219 1.51 11.54 52.73
N LEU A 220 0.48 11.45 51.89
CA LEU A 220 0.49 12.00 50.52
C LEU A 220 -0.35 13.28 50.47
N THR A 221 0.22 14.32 49.86
CA THR A 221 -0.46 15.60 49.68
C THR A 221 -1.55 15.51 48.60
N PRO A 222 -2.55 16.40 48.59
CA PRO A 222 -3.52 16.49 47.51
C PRO A 222 -2.86 16.64 46.12
N GLU A 223 -1.79 17.43 46.02
CA GLU A 223 -1.06 17.71 44.78
C GLU A 223 -0.38 16.46 44.22
N GLN A 224 0.07 15.55 45.09
CA GLN A 224 0.63 14.26 44.66
C GLN A 224 -0.44 13.30 44.14
N LYS A 225 -1.67 13.37 44.67
CA LYS A 225 -2.79 12.49 44.31
C LYS A 225 -3.56 12.96 43.08
N GLN A 226 -3.59 14.28 42.85
CA GLN A 226 -4.40 14.91 41.83
C GLN A 226 -4.10 14.40 40.41
N PRO A 227 -2.83 14.22 39.97
CA PRO A 227 -2.54 13.83 38.59
C PRO A 227 -3.13 12.47 38.19
N LEU A 228 -3.01 11.45 39.05
CA LEU A 228 -3.62 10.13 38.78
C LEU A 228 -5.15 10.19 38.88
N THR A 229 -5.70 11.04 39.76
CA THR A 229 -7.14 11.26 39.85
C THR A 229 -7.70 11.83 38.55
N ASP A 230 -7.08 12.89 38.03
CA ASP A 230 -7.49 13.55 36.79
C ASP A 230 -7.31 12.63 35.58
N GLY A 231 -6.19 11.93 35.50
CA GLY A 231 -5.93 10.96 34.43
C GLY A 231 -6.95 9.82 34.39
N LEU A 232 -7.39 9.32 35.56
CA LEU A 232 -8.42 8.29 35.63
C LEU A 232 -9.81 8.83 35.30
N ALA A 233 -10.13 10.07 35.68
CA ALA A 233 -11.38 10.71 35.30
C ALA A 233 -11.47 10.89 33.78
N GLU A 234 -10.39 11.39 33.16
CA GLU A 234 -10.25 11.53 31.70
C GLU A 234 -10.38 10.17 31.00
N LEU A 235 -9.71 9.13 31.50
CA LEU A 235 -9.81 7.77 30.97
C LEU A 235 -11.25 7.24 31.02
N VAL A 236 -11.97 7.45 32.13
CA VAL A 236 -13.36 7.01 32.29
C VAL A 236 -14.27 7.70 31.27
N GLU A 237 -14.13 9.01 31.10
CA GLU A 237 -14.92 9.80 30.14
C GLU A 237 -14.67 9.33 28.70
N VAL A 238 -13.41 9.22 28.30
CA VAL A 238 -13.03 8.78 26.94
C VAL A 238 -13.49 7.34 26.68
N ARG A 239 -13.41 6.46 27.69
CA ARG A 239 -13.89 5.09 27.58
C ARG A 239 -15.41 5.01 27.39
N GLN A 240 -16.19 5.85 28.07
CA GLN A 240 -17.64 5.88 27.87
C GLN A 240 -18.01 6.29 26.45
N ALA A 241 -17.34 7.30 25.88
CA ALA A 241 -17.53 7.70 24.49
C ALA A 241 -17.16 6.54 23.53
N TYR A 242 -16.02 5.89 23.76
CA TYR A 242 -15.61 4.71 22.99
C TYR A 242 -16.63 3.58 23.05
N GLU A 243 -17.16 3.23 24.23
CA GLU A 243 -18.12 2.14 24.38
C GLU A 243 -19.41 2.40 23.58
N ALA A 244 -19.88 3.66 23.54
CA ALA A 244 -21.04 4.06 22.75
C ALA A 244 -20.78 3.93 21.24
N ASP A 245 -19.68 4.50 20.75
CA ASP A 245 -19.31 4.46 19.33
C ASP A 245 -19.01 3.03 18.86
N ARG A 246 -18.30 2.26 19.69
CA ARG A 246 -18.03 0.84 19.45
C ARG A 246 -19.32 0.03 19.38
N ALA A 247 -20.28 0.25 20.27
CA ALA A 247 -21.55 -0.47 20.23
C ALA A 247 -22.35 -0.17 18.96
N ALA A 248 -22.40 1.11 18.55
CA ALA A 248 -23.04 1.51 17.30
C ALA A 248 -22.35 0.87 16.08
N LEU A 249 -21.01 0.96 15.99
CA LEU A 249 -20.26 0.40 14.88
C LEU A 249 -20.45 -1.12 14.76
N LEU A 250 -20.33 -1.86 15.87
CA LEU A 250 -20.48 -3.31 15.83
C LEU A 250 -21.89 -3.74 15.39
N GLY A 251 -22.94 -3.01 15.81
CA GLY A 251 -24.30 -3.23 15.34
C GLY A 251 -24.44 -3.01 13.83
N GLU A 252 -23.92 -1.90 13.32
CA GLU A 252 -24.04 -1.58 11.90
C GLU A 252 -23.17 -2.49 11.01
N LEU A 253 -22.00 -2.95 11.50
CA LEU A 253 -21.18 -3.96 10.83
C LEU A 253 -21.89 -5.31 10.77
N ALA A 254 -22.58 -5.70 11.85
CA ALA A 254 -23.42 -6.90 11.85
C ALA A 254 -24.56 -6.76 10.84
N ASP A 255 -25.28 -5.63 10.84
CA ASP A 255 -26.36 -5.38 9.87
C ASP A 255 -25.87 -5.39 8.41
N PHE A 256 -24.70 -4.84 8.14
CA PHE A 256 -24.08 -4.88 6.81
C PHE A 256 -23.77 -6.32 6.40
N ARG A 257 -23.15 -7.09 7.30
CA ARG A 257 -22.85 -8.50 7.07
C ARG A 257 -24.12 -9.31 6.84
N ASP A 258 -25.14 -9.15 7.67
CA ASP A 258 -26.39 -9.92 7.57
C ASP A 258 -27.11 -9.66 6.24
N ARG A 259 -27.07 -8.42 5.75
CA ARG A 259 -27.56 -8.05 4.41
C ARG A 259 -26.84 -8.79 3.26
N HIS A 260 -25.59 -9.17 3.47
CA HIS A 260 -24.73 -9.80 2.45
C HIS A 260 -24.35 -11.26 2.75
N ALA A 261 -24.82 -11.82 3.87
CA ALA A 261 -24.45 -13.15 4.36
C ALA A 261 -25.07 -14.28 3.52
N ALA A 262 -26.27 -14.08 2.99
CA ALA A 262 -26.97 -15.10 2.19
C ALA A 262 -26.51 -15.14 0.73
N ALA A 263 -26.25 -13.96 0.15
CA ALA A 263 -25.78 -13.82 -1.23
C ALA A 263 -25.01 -12.51 -1.39
N LEU A 264 -23.77 -12.62 -1.89
CA LEU A 264 -22.96 -11.46 -2.21
C LEU A 264 -23.45 -10.80 -3.51
N PRO A 265 -23.33 -9.47 -3.64
CA PRO A 265 -23.71 -8.75 -4.86
C PRO A 265 -22.94 -9.24 -6.10
N GLU A 266 -23.67 -9.70 -7.13
CA GLU A 266 -23.07 -10.20 -8.38
C GLU A 266 -23.09 -9.19 -9.53
N THR A 267 -24.05 -8.26 -9.53
CA THR A 267 -24.20 -7.24 -10.57
C THR A 267 -23.45 -5.97 -10.19
N ASN A 268 -22.97 -5.22 -11.19
CA ASN A 268 -22.25 -3.96 -10.98
C ASN A 268 -23.01 -2.97 -10.08
N ASP A 269 -24.29 -2.71 -10.37
CA ASP A 269 -25.11 -1.75 -9.60
C ASP A 269 -25.26 -2.17 -8.13
N ALA A 270 -25.50 -3.47 -7.88
CA ALA A 270 -25.60 -3.99 -6.51
C ALA A 270 -24.25 -3.94 -5.78
N GLN A 271 -23.12 -4.13 -6.47
CA GLN A 271 -21.78 -3.99 -5.89
C GLN A 271 -21.48 -2.53 -5.53
N HIS A 272 -21.85 -1.58 -6.39
CA HIS A 272 -21.77 -0.15 -6.09
C HIS A 272 -22.63 0.22 -4.87
N ALA A 273 -23.88 -0.24 -4.82
CA ALA A 273 -24.75 0.00 -3.66
C ALA A 273 -24.16 -0.56 -2.36
N ALA A 274 -23.53 -1.73 -2.40
CA ALA A 274 -22.85 -2.32 -1.24
C ALA A 274 -21.61 -1.52 -0.82
N ARG A 275 -20.79 -1.07 -1.79
CA ARG A 275 -19.65 -0.16 -1.53
C ARG A 275 -20.12 1.12 -0.84
N ASP A 276 -21.13 1.78 -1.40
CA ASP A 276 -21.64 3.07 -0.92
C ASP A 276 -22.27 2.92 0.48
N ALA A 277 -22.93 1.79 0.75
CA ALA A 277 -23.47 1.47 2.07
C ALA A 277 -22.38 1.23 3.13
N PHE A 278 -21.16 0.85 2.73
CA PHE A 278 -20.02 0.64 3.64
C PHE A 278 -19.19 1.91 3.87
N GLU A 279 -19.30 2.93 3.01
CA GLU A 279 -18.57 4.20 3.17
C GLU A 279 -18.68 4.82 4.58
N PRO A 280 -19.88 5.02 5.16
CA PRO A 280 -19.98 5.57 6.52
C PRO A 280 -19.41 4.63 7.60
N LEU A 281 -19.38 3.32 7.35
CA LEU A 281 -18.75 2.35 8.26
C LEU A 281 -17.22 2.49 8.23
N ALA A 282 -16.63 2.73 7.06
CA ALA A 282 -15.20 2.96 6.92
C ALA A 282 -14.75 4.19 7.72
N ASP A 283 -15.52 5.28 7.69
CA ASP A 283 -15.23 6.48 8.49
C ASP A 283 -15.37 6.24 10.00
N LYS A 284 -16.41 5.50 10.43
CA LYS A 284 -16.57 5.10 11.83
C LYS A 284 -15.44 4.19 12.31
N ILE A 285 -14.98 3.27 11.47
CA ILE A 285 -13.80 2.43 11.75
C ILE A 285 -12.56 3.30 11.95
N LYS A 286 -12.30 4.28 11.06
CA LYS A 286 -11.18 5.23 11.23
C LYS A 286 -11.29 5.98 12.56
N GLY A 287 -12.50 6.43 12.93
CA GLY A 287 -12.77 7.06 14.22
C GLY A 287 -12.45 6.14 15.40
N LEU A 288 -12.91 4.89 15.35
CA LEU A 288 -12.71 3.93 16.43
C LEU A 288 -11.23 3.54 16.60
N VAL A 289 -10.47 3.41 15.50
CA VAL A 289 -9.01 3.22 15.54
C VAL A 289 -8.34 4.30 16.40
N LYS A 290 -8.70 5.57 16.19
CA LYS A 290 -8.15 6.69 16.97
C LYS A 290 -8.52 6.59 18.45
N GLN A 291 -9.74 6.19 18.76
CA GLN A 291 -10.18 6.01 20.14
C GLN A 291 -9.43 4.87 20.84
N VAL A 292 -9.22 3.74 20.17
CA VAL A 292 -8.42 2.61 20.67
C VAL A 292 -6.99 3.06 20.99
N ASP A 293 -6.36 3.81 20.08
CA ASP A 293 -5.02 4.38 20.30
C ASP A 293 -5.00 5.38 21.47
N LEU A 294 -5.99 6.27 21.56
CA LEU A 294 -6.11 7.24 22.65
C LEU A 294 -6.29 6.56 24.01
N LEU A 295 -7.16 5.54 24.10
CA LEU A 295 -7.38 4.78 25.32
C LEU A 295 -6.08 4.14 25.82
N TYR A 296 -5.31 3.53 24.93
CA TYR A 296 -4.00 2.99 25.29
C TYR A 296 -3.07 4.07 25.84
N LYS A 297 -2.96 5.24 25.18
CA LYS A 297 -2.12 6.35 25.65
C LYS A 297 -2.53 6.83 27.04
N LEU A 298 -3.83 6.99 27.29
CA LEU A 298 -4.35 7.42 28.59
C LEU A 298 -4.08 6.40 29.70
N VAL A 299 -4.25 5.10 29.43
CA VAL A 299 -3.94 4.05 30.41
C VAL A 299 -2.45 3.91 30.65
N ALA A 300 -1.62 4.07 29.63
CA ALA A 300 -0.17 4.12 29.77
C ALA A 300 0.25 5.32 30.64
N ARG A 301 -0.33 6.50 30.42
CA ARG A 301 -0.12 7.70 31.26
C ARG A 301 -0.55 7.46 32.71
N CYS A 302 -1.70 6.84 32.95
CA CYS A 302 -2.12 6.43 34.30
C CYS A 302 -1.14 5.45 34.94
N GLY A 303 -0.56 4.54 34.14
CA GLY A 303 0.49 3.62 34.60
C GLY A 303 1.77 4.34 35.05
N THR A 304 2.22 5.34 34.29
CA THR A 304 3.35 6.20 34.67
C THR A 304 3.06 6.95 35.97
N LEU A 305 1.88 7.54 36.09
CA LEU A 305 1.46 8.27 37.30
C LEU A 305 1.34 7.37 38.52
N ALA A 306 0.80 6.16 38.35
CA ALA A 306 0.76 5.15 39.41
C ALA A 306 2.17 4.73 39.84
N GLN A 307 3.10 4.65 38.90
CA GLN A 307 4.51 4.32 39.16
C GLN A 307 5.24 5.44 39.91
N GLU A 308 4.96 6.70 39.60
CA GLU A 308 5.45 7.88 40.33
C GLU A 308 4.91 7.90 41.76
N LEU A 309 3.60 7.71 41.93
CA LEU A 309 2.97 7.61 43.26
C LEU A 309 3.57 6.46 44.08
N ALA A 310 3.77 5.30 43.46
CA ALA A 310 4.37 4.15 44.12
C ALA A 310 5.85 4.35 44.47
N SER A 311 6.53 5.39 43.94
CA SER A 311 7.90 5.73 44.32
C SER A 311 8.00 6.29 45.74
N ILE A 312 6.87 6.79 46.27
CA ILE A 312 6.73 7.25 47.65
C ILE A 312 6.64 6.03 48.57
N LYS A 313 7.45 6.02 49.62
CA LYS A 313 7.66 4.86 50.51
C LYS A 313 6.34 4.31 51.07
N GLU A 314 5.43 5.19 51.43
CA GLU A 314 4.13 4.89 52.04
C GLU A 314 3.13 4.28 51.04
N ALA A 315 3.34 4.46 49.73
CA ALA A 315 2.51 3.92 48.66
C ALA A 315 3.16 2.74 47.90
N ALA A 316 4.42 2.42 48.19
CA ALA A 316 5.20 1.44 47.42
C ALA A 316 4.58 0.02 47.40
N GLU A 317 4.00 -0.42 48.51
CA GLU A 317 3.35 -1.74 48.65
C GLU A 317 1.92 -1.78 48.06
N LEU A 318 1.39 -0.64 47.60
CA LEU A 318 0.02 -0.54 47.10
C LEU A 318 -0.08 -0.84 45.59
N HIS A 319 1.06 -0.83 44.89
CA HIS A 319 1.10 -0.96 43.43
C HIS A 319 2.14 -2.00 42.98
N ASP A 320 1.68 -3.07 42.35
CA ASP A 320 2.57 -4.05 41.70
C ASP A 320 3.05 -3.53 40.34
N ARG A 321 4.20 -2.85 40.39
CA ARG A 321 4.89 -2.26 39.22
C ARG A 321 5.17 -3.29 38.12
N ARG A 322 5.54 -4.52 38.49
CA ARG A 322 5.93 -5.57 37.53
C ARG A 322 4.71 -6.08 36.80
N LEU A 323 3.62 -6.34 37.53
CA LEU A 323 2.36 -6.79 36.94
C LEU A 323 1.75 -5.71 36.05
N ALA A 324 1.74 -4.44 36.49
CA ALA A 324 1.22 -3.32 35.70
C ALA A 324 2.01 -3.14 34.39
N SER A 325 3.35 -3.17 34.45
CA SER A 325 4.22 -3.10 33.26
C SER A 325 3.98 -4.25 32.30
N LYS A 326 3.77 -5.48 32.82
CA LYS A 326 3.45 -6.66 32.00
C LYS A 326 2.11 -6.49 31.28
N ARG A 327 1.09 -5.99 31.99
CA ARG A 327 -0.26 -5.77 31.43
C ARG A 327 -0.28 -4.64 30.40
N LEU A 328 0.46 -3.55 30.61
CA LEU A 328 0.58 -2.49 29.61
C LEU A 328 1.21 -2.97 28.30
N LYS A 329 2.21 -3.85 28.37
CA LYS A 329 2.79 -4.50 27.18
C LYS A 329 1.79 -5.41 26.48
N GLN A 330 1.00 -6.16 27.24
CA GLN A 330 -0.08 -6.99 26.69
C GLN A 330 -1.13 -6.11 25.99
N LEU A 331 -1.55 -5.02 26.64
CA LEU A 331 -2.51 -4.07 26.08
C LEU A 331 -2.01 -3.44 24.77
N ASP A 332 -0.72 -3.09 24.66
CA ASP A 332 -0.16 -2.54 23.43
C ASP A 332 -0.19 -3.56 22.26
N GLU A 333 0.02 -4.85 22.56
CA GLU A 333 -0.07 -5.89 21.55
C GLU A 333 -1.53 -6.12 21.10
N GLU A 334 -2.46 -6.23 22.04
CA GLU A 334 -3.89 -6.36 21.76
C GLU A 334 -4.44 -5.11 21.05
N ARG A 335 -3.95 -3.92 21.39
CA ARG A 335 -4.25 -2.67 20.67
C ARG A 335 -3.83 -2.76 19.20
N LYS A 336 -2.61 -3.24 18.91
CA LYS A 336 -2.13 -3.39 17.52
C LYS A 336 -3.00 -4.38 16.77
N GLN A 337 -3.36 -5.50 17.38
CA GLN A 337 -4.23 -6.52 16.78
C GLN A 337 -5.61 -5.96 16.47
N ALA A 338 -6.25 -5.29 17.43
CA ALA A 338 -7.54 -4.62 17.24
C ALA A 338 -7.49 -3.55 16.13
N VAL A 339 -6.46 -2.71 16.11
CA VAL A 339 -6.29 -1.67 15.08
C VAL A 339 -6.03 -2.27 13.70
N GLU A 340 -5.19 -3.30 13.58
CA GLU A 340 -4.96 -4.01 12.31
C GLU A 340 -6.26 -4.65 11.81
N GLN A 341 -7.03 -5.31 12.68
CA GLN A 341 -8.30 -5.94 12.32
C GLN A 341 -9.35 -4.92 11.86
N LEU A 342 -9.47 -3.79 12.55
CA LEU A 342 -10.31 -2.67 12.12
C LEU A 342 -9.90 -2.19 10.73
N LYS A 343 -8.59 -1.98 10.50
CA LYS A 343 -8.06 -1.52 9.21
C LYS A 343 -8.23 -2.55 8.08
N ALA A 344 -8.26 -3.84 8.39
CA ALA A 344 -8.39 -4.90 7.39
C ALA A 344 -9.71 -4.82 6.60
N ALA A 345 -10.84 -4.53 7.27
CA ALA A 345 -12.12 -4.35 6.59
C ALA A 345 -12.10 -3.13 5.64
N VAL A 346 -11.53 -2.02 6.10
CA VAL A 346 -11.38 -0.80 5.29
C VAL A 346 -10.40 -1.01 4.13
N TYR A 347 -9.36 -1.83 4.32
CA TYR A 347 -8.38 -2.13 3.29
C TYR A 347 -9.00 -2.75 2.05
N PHE A 348 -9.88 -3.75 2.21
CA PHE A 348 -10.57 -4.40 1.09
C PHE A 348 -11.65 -3.51 0.48
N HIS A 349 -12.38 -2.75 1.30
CA HIS A 349 -13.32 -1.74 0.80
C HIS A 349 -12.61 -0.71 -0.09
N ARG A 350 -11.42 -0.24 0.30
CA ARG A 350 -10.59 0.65 -0.53
C ARG A 350 -10.17 0.02 -1.87
N GLN A 351 -9.99 -1.30 -1.95
CA GLN A 351 -9.73 -1.97 -3.24
C GLN A 351 -10.95 -1.90 -4.15
N ILE A 352 -12.16 -2.06 -3.60
CA ILE A 352 -13.42 -1.93 -4.34
C ILE A 352 -13.57 -0.51 -4.85
N VAL A 353 -13.39 0.49 -3.98
CA VAL A 353 -13.40 1.92 -4.34
C VAL A 353 -12.41 2.18 -5.48
N TRP A 354 -11.16 1.73 -5.32
CA TRP A 354 -10.10 1.95 -6.30
C TRP A 354 -10.46 1.44 -7.70
N LEU A 355 -11.05 0.24 -7.79
CA LEU A 355 -11.50 -0.37 -9.04
C LEU A 355 -12.73 0.35 -9.61
N GLN A 356 -13.75 0.57 -8.80
CA GLN A 356 -15.05 1.07 -9.26
C GLN A 356 -15.04 2.58 -9.58
N GLU A 357 -14.22 3.39 -8.94
CA GLU A 357 -14.05 4.79 -9.35
C GLU A 357 -13.37 4.90 -10.71
N ARG A 358 -12.40 4.00 -10.97
CA ARG A 358 -11.62 3.98 -12.22
C ARG A 358 -12.36 3.28 -13.35
N PHE A 359 -13.27 2.37 -13.04
CA PHE A 359 -14.06 1.58 -14.00
C PHE A 359 -15.52 1.42 -13.52
N PRO A 360 -16.31 2.50 -13.45
CA PRO A 360 -17.65 2.50 -12.83
C PRO A 360 -18.67 1.66 -13.58
N ASN A 361 -18.46 1.41 -14.88
CA ASN A 361 -19.33 0.54 -15.67
C ASN A 361 -18.80 -0.90 -15.78
N ALA A 362 -17.74 -1.25 -15.03
CA ALA A 362 -17.01 -2.50 -15.20
C ALA A 362 -16.60 -2.74 -16.67
N GLU A 363 -16.16 -1.68 -17.35
CA GLU A 363 -15.77 -1.67 -18.76
C GLU A 363 -14.43 -0.95 -18.93
N MET A 364 -13.68 -1.32 -19.96
CA MET A 364 -12.40 -0.70 -20.24
C MET A 364 -12.58 0.76 -20.67
N GLN A 365 -12.03 1.69 -19.90
CA GLN A 365 -11.97 3.11 -20.24
C GLN A 365 -10.58 3.69 -19.99
N ALA A 366 -10.31 4.87 -20.55
CA ALA A 366 -9.08 5.58 -20.26
C ALA A 366 -9.13 6.16 -18.85
N VAL A 367 -8.05 5.96 -18.08
CA VAL A 367 -7.88 6.49 -16.73
C VAL A 367 -6.61 7.33 -16.72
N PRO A 368 -6.70 8.66 -16.51
CA PRO A 368 -5.55 9.55 -16.52
C PRO A 368 -4.44 9.09 -15.57
N GLY A 369 -3.20 9.04 -16.07
CA GLY A 369 -2.03 8.58 -15.35
C GLY A 369 -1.94 7.06 -15.13
N LEU A 370 -2.95 6.28 -15.52
CA LEU A 370 -2.99 4.83 -15.29
C LEU A 370 -3.09 4.02 -16.58
N CYS A 371 -4.12 4.19 -17.40
CA CYS A 371 -4.29 3.33 -18.57
C CYS A 371 -5.02 3.98 -19.73
N LYS A 372 -4.68 3.56 -20.95
CA LYS A 372 -5.37 3.95 -22.19
C LYS A 372 -5.21 2.86 -23.24
N VAL A 373 -6.28 2.57 -23.98
CA VAL A 373 -6.19 1.76 -25.21
C VAL A 373 -5.85 2.70 -26.36
N VAL A 374 -4.77 2.40 -27.08
CA VAL A 374 -4.30 3.24 -28.19
C VAL A 374 -4.28 2.46 -29.49
N THR A 375 -4.50 3.17 -30.58
CA THR A 375 -4.44 2.65 -31.95
C THR A 375 -3.02 2.58 -32.48
N ARG A 376 -2.77 1.76 -33.51
CA ARG A 376 -1.48 1.78 -34.23
C ARG A 376 -1.20 3.15 -34.84
N ALA A 377 -2.23 3.90 -35.24
CA ALA A 377 -2.09 5.26 -35.75
C ALA A 377 -1.57 6.22 -34.67
N GLU A 378 -2.11 6.16 -33.45
CA GLU A 378 -1.59 6.94 -32.31
C GLU A 378 -0.15 6.54 -31.96
N ILE A 379 0.18 5.25 -32.03
CA ILE A 379 1.55 4.76 -31.81
C ILE A 379 2.50 5.28 -32.89
N ALA A 380 2.08 5.28 -34.16
CA ALA A 380 2.87 5.82 -35.27
C ALA A 380 3.10 7.33 -35.12
N ALA A 381 2.08 8.09 -34.71
CA ALA A 381 2.19 9.51 -34.40
C ALA A 381 3.12 9.81 -33.20
N ALA A 382 3.34 8.80 -32.34
CA ALA A 382 4.25 8.85 -31.20
C ALA A 382 5.62 8.20 -31.51
N ASP A 383 6.09 8.27 -32.77
CA ASP A 383 7.39 7.74 -33.22
C ASP A 383 7.56 6.24 -32.93
N TRP A 384 6.45 5.51 -33.01
CA TRP A 384 6.34 4.09 -32.69
C TRP A 384 6.70 3.75 -31.25
N SER A 385 6.73 4.71 -30.33
CA SER A 385 7.02 4.47 -28.91
C SER A 385 5.96 3.56 -28.30
N LEU A 386 6.37 2.60 -27.47
CA LEU A 386 5.47 1.74 -26.71
C LEU A 386 5.48 2.06 -25.21
N THR A 387 5.95 3.25 -24.83
CA THR A 387 6.07 3.66 -23.42
C THR A 387 4.71 4.12 -22.90
N PRO A 388 4.08 3.39 -21.95
CA PRO A 388 2.72 3.71 -21.50
C PRO A 388 2.53 5.15 -21.01
N GLY A 389 3.50 5.69 -20.28
CA GLY A 389 3.49 7.06 -19.76
C GLY A 389 3.31 8.15 -20.83
N ARG A 390 3.63 7.89 -22.10
CA ARG A 390 3.42 8.86 -23.20
C ARG A 390 1.94 8.98 -23.59
N TYR A 391 1.10 8.03 -23.20
CA TYR A 391 -0.29 7.91 -23.66
C TYR A 391 -1.32 8.16 -22.57
N VAL A 392 -0.99 7.88 -21.31
CA VAL A 392 -1.97 7.89 -20.21
C VAL A 392 -2.15 9.27 -19.57
N GLY A 393 -1.30 10.25 -19.87
CA GLY A 393 -1.35 11.58 -19.24
C GLY A 393 -0.81 11.56 -17.80
N VAL A 394 -1.23 12.54 -17.00
CA VAL A 394 -0.80 12.71 -15.61
C VAL A 394 -1.99 12.44 -14.69
N ALA A 395 -1.77 11.66 -13.63
CA ALA A 395 -2.79 11.45 -12.60
C ALA A 395 -3.03 12.77 -11.83
N PRO A 396 -4.26 13.06 -11.41
CA PRO A 396 -4.51 14.11 -10.44
C PRO A 396 -3.66 13.89 -9.17
N PRO A 397 -3.24 14.95 -8.46
CA PRO A 397 -2.58 14.79 -7.17
C PRO A 397 -3.54 14.09 -6.20
N GLU A 398 -3.15 12.91 -5.72
CA GLU A 398 -3.85 12.21 -4.63
C GLU A 398 -3.42 12.81 -3.29
N VAL A 399 -4.39 13.16 -2.44
CA VAL A 399 -4.15 13.49 -1.04
C VAL A 399 -4.01 12.18 -0.29
N ASP A 400 -3.02 12.07 0.59
CA ASP A 400 -2.88 10.90 1.46
C ASP A 400 -4.04 10.91 2.47
N GLU A 401 -5.12 10.19 2.16
CA GLU A 401 -6.31 10.07 3.03
C GLU A 401 -5.99 9.38 4.36
N ASP A 402 -4.87 8.65 4.45
CA ASP A 402 -4.40 8.03 5.68
C ASP A 402 -3.62 9.04 6.57
N PHE A 403 -3.30 10.24 6.07
CA PHE A 403 -2.64 11.29 6.84
C PHE A 403 -3.64 12.18 7.59
N ASP A 404 -3.78 11.91 8.88
CA ASP A 404 -4.69 12.63 9.77
C ASP A 404 -4.00 13.77 10.54
N PHE A 405 -4.19 14.99 10.04
CA PHE A 405 -3.69 16.21 10.68
C PHE A 405 -4.28 16.44 12.08
N GLU A 406 -5.57 16.13 12.29
CA GLU A 406 -6.24 16.41 13.56
C GLU A 406 -5.76 15.45 14.64
N GLN A 407 -5.62 14.17 14.32
CA GLN A 407 -5.06 13.19 15.26
C GLN A 407 -3.62 13.53 15.62
N THR A 408 -2.80 13.94 14.64
CA THR A 408 -1.44 14.38 14.90
C THR A 408 -1.41 15.57 15.87
N LEU A 409 -2.34 16.52 15.74
CA LEU A 409 -2.46 17.65 16.65
C LEU A 409 -2.93 17.24 18.05
N ARG A 410 -3.88 16.30 18.17
CA ARG A 410 -4.32 15.76 19.47
C ARG A 410 -3.20 15.00 20.18
N ASP A 411 -2.43 14.21 19.44
CA ASP A 411 -1.26 13.50 19.96
C ASP A 411 -0.20 14.48 20.49
N ILE A 412 0.13 15.50 19.71
CA ILE A 412 1.01 16.60 20.14
C ILE A 412 0.44 17.30 21.38
N HIS A 413 -0.87 17.48 21.48
CA HIS A 413 -1.49 18.12 22.64
C HIS A 413 -1.32 17.30 23.92
N VAL A 414 -1.51 15.97 23.85
CA VAL A 414 -1.26 15.06 24.98
C VAL A 414 0.20 15.09 25.40
N GLU A 415 1.14 15.01 24.45
CA GLU A 415 2.57 15.11 24.74
C GLU A 415 2.96 16.48 25.32
N LEU A 416 2.38 17.56 24.82
CA LEU A 416 2.62 18.91 25.31
C LEU A 416 2.12 19.10 26.74
N ALA A 417 0.98 18.49 27.10
CA ALA A 417 0.46 18.53 28.47
C ALA A 417 1.40 17.82 29.46
N ASP A 418 2.00 16.70 29.05
CA ASP A 418 2.98 15.98 29.85
C ASP A 418 4.28 16.78 30.00
N LEU A 419 4.83 17.32 28.91
CA LEU A 419 6.03 18.16 28.94
C LEU A 419 5.85 19.43 29.77
N ASN A 420 4.67 20.05 29.73
CA ASN A 420 4.39 21.24 30.54
C ASN A 420 4.40 20.92 32.03
N ARG A 421 3.90 19.74 32.43
CA ARG A 421 3.92 19.31 33.83
C ARG A 421 5.33 19.04 34.32
N GLU A 422 6.14 18.31 33.54
CA GLU A 422 7.56 18.10 33.85
C GLU A 422 8.30 19.43 33.99
N ALA A 423 8.00 20.40 33.11
CA ALA A 423 8.60 21.74 33.18
C ALA A 423 8.23 22.48 34.48
N VAL A 424 6.98 22.37 34.96
CA VAL A 424 6.55 22.97 36.23
C VAL A 424 7.27 22.34 37.41
N GLU A 425 7.43 21.02 37.44
CA GLU A 425 8.17 20.33 38.51
C GLU A 425 9.66 20.70 38.52
N LEU A 426 10.29 20.76 37.34
CA LEU A 426 11.68 21.20 37.21
C LEU A 426 11.84 22.65 37.66
N ALA A 427 10.91 23.54 37.30
CA ALA A 427 10.95 24.94 37.71
C ALA A 427 10.85 25.08 39.24
N ALA A 428 9.93 24.35 39.88
CA ALA A 428 9.79 24.34 41.34
C ALA A 428 11.06 23.84 42.04
N ARG A 429 11.67 22.78 41.50
CA ARG A 429 12.91 22.20 42.06
C ARG A 429 14.13 23.09 41.87
N ILE A 430 14.19 23.83 40.77
CA ILE A 430 15.22 24.87 40.56
C ILE A 430 15.06 25.98 41.60
N GLN A 431 13.83 26.43 41.87
CA GLN A 431 13.54 27.45 42.87
C GLN A 431 13.95 27.01 44.28
N GLU A 432 13.60 25.79 44.70
CA GLU A 432 14.06 25.20 45.97
C GLU A 432 15.59 25.18 46.08
N ASN A 433 16.28 24.74 45.02
CA ASN A 433 17.74 24.72 45.02
C ASN A 433 18.36 26.11 45.16
N PHE A 434 17.74 27.16 44.60
CA PHE A 434 18.19 28.54 44.78
C PHE A 434 18.01 29.02 46.22
N GLU A 435 16.87 28.70 46.84
CA GLU A 435 16.57 29.02 48.24
C GLU A 435 17.54 28.31 49.20
N GLU A 436 17.89 27.03 48.94
CA GLU A 436 18.90 26.29 49.71
C GLU A 436 20.31 26.88 49.56
N LEU A 437 20.62 27.47 48.41
CA LEU A 437 21.89 28.16 48.15
C LEU A 437 21.91 29.60 48.72
N GLY A 438 20.81 30.07 49.32
CA GLY A 438 20.71 31.38 49.96
C GLY A 438 20.62 32.56 48.99
N VAL A 439 20.13 32.34 47.77
CA VAL A 439 19.88 33.37 46.74
C VAL A 439 18.39 33.66 46.62
#